data_AF-A0A6G2DE94-F1
#
_entry.id   AF-A0A6G2DE94-F1
#
_cell.length_a   1.000
_cell.length_b   1.000
_cell.length_c   1.000
_cell.angle_alpha   90.00
_cell.angle_beta   90.00
_cell.angle_gamma   90.00
#
_symmetry.space_group_name_H-M   'P 1'
#
loop_
_entity.id
_entity.type
_entity.pdbx_description
1 polymer ?
#
loop_
_entity_poly.entity_id
_entity_poly.type
_entity_poly.pdbx_seq_one_letter_code
_entity_poly.pdbx_strand_id
1 'polypeptide(L)'
;NPHNPGGRVWEKEVLEKIGQLCQKHGVLLVSDEIHQDLTLFGHKHQSFNTINPAFKNFAIVLSSATKTFNIAGTKNSYAVIENPKLRLAFQKRLLANNQHEISGLGYLATEAAYRYGKDWLEELKQVFE
;
A
#
# COMPACT_ATOMS: atom_id res chain seq x y z
N ASN A 1 -2.23 -5.76 4.47
CA ASN A 1 -3.61 -5.80 3.96
C ASN A 1 -3.55 -5.74 2.44
N PRO A 2 -3.64 -6.87 1.72
CA PRO A 2 -3.90 -8.23 2.19
C PRO A 2 -2.84 -8.80 3.15
N HIS A 3 -3.19 -9.79 3.98
CA HIS A 3 -2.26 -10.41 4.94
C HIS A 3 -1.41 -11.49 4.27
N ASN A 4 -0.10 -11.46 4.53
CA ASN A 4 0.88 -12.45 4.09
C ASN A 4 1.58 -13.02 5.34
N PRO A 5 1.63 -14.36 5.55
CA PRO A 5 1.09 -15.42 4.70
C PRO A 5 -0.44 -15.56 4.76
N GLY A 6 -0.99 -16.52 4.02
CA GLY A 6 -2.42 -16.89 4.07
C GLY A 6 -3.33 -16.14 3.09
N GLY A 7 -2.91 -14.99 2.55
CA GLY A 7 -3.64 -14.31 1.47
C GLY A 7 -4.95 -13.65 1.89
N ARG A 8 -5.10 -13.28 3.18
CA ARG A 8 -6.36 -12.74 3.69
C ARG A 8 -6.62 -11.33 3.20
N VAL A 9 -7.65 -11.15 2.38
CA VAL A 9 -8.19 -9.83 2.00
C VAL A 9 -9.21 -9.40 3.05
N TRP A 10 -8.89 -8.44 3.92
CA TRP A 10 -9.75 -8.09 5.05
C TRP A 10 -11.01 -7.33 4.61
N GLU A 11 -12.16 -7.68 5.20
CA GLU A 11 -13.40 -6.95 5.00
C GLU A 11 -13.34 -5.56 5.63
N LYS A 12 -14.14 -4.64 5.09
CA LYS A 12 -14.27 -3.27 5.58
C LYS A 12 -14.56 -3.22 7.07
N GLU A 13 -15.46 -4.07 7.56
CA GLU A 13 -15.90 -4.09 8.96
C GLU A 13 -14.78 -4.53 9.91
N VAL A 14 -13.86 -5.38 9.45
CA VAL A 14 -12.68 -5.78 10.22
C VAL A 14 -11.69 -4.62 10.31
N LEU A 15 -11.41 -3.96 9.17
CA LEU A 15 -10.52 -2.80 9.13
C LEU A 15 -11.07 -1.63 9.96
N GLU A 16 -12.38 -1.42 9.97
CA GLU A 16 -13.03 -0.42 10.80
C GLU A 16 -12.81 -0.68 12.30
N LYS A 17 -12.97 -1.93 12.75
CA LYS A 17 -12.69 -2.31 14.16
C LYS A 17 -11.23 -2.10 14.52
N ILE A 18 -10.30 -2.45 13.63
CA ILE A 18 -8.86 -2.19 13.83
C ILE A 18 -8.61 -0.69 13.99
N GLY A 19 -9.14 0.14 13.10
CA GLY A 19 -8.94 1.59 13.16
C GLY A 19 -9.58 2.24 14.39
N GLN A 20 -10.75 1.78 14.83
CA GLN A 20 -11.37 2.23 16.08
C GLN A 20 -10.51 1.91 17.30
N LEU A 21 -9.87 0.73 17.36
CA LEU A 21 -8.92 0.39 18.41
C LEU A 21 -7.69 1.28 18.36
N CYS A 22 -7.09 1.48 17.19
CA CYS A 22 -5.95 2.37 17.03
C CYS A 22 -6.27 3.79 17.49
N GLN A 23 -7.43 4.32 17.10
CA GLN A 23 -7.90 5.64 17.50
C GLN A 23 -8.12 5.74 19.01
N LYS A 24 -8.80 4.76 19.62
CA LYS A 24 -9.08 4.70 21.05
C LYS A 24 -7.80 4.69 21.90
N HIS A 25 -6.77 4.01 21.41
CA HIS A 25 -5.53 3.78 22.16
C HIS A 25 -4.35 4.65 21.70
N GLY A 26 -4.56 5.59 20.77
CA GLY A 26 -3.50 6.48 20.28
C GLY A 26 -2.39 5.75 19.52
N VAL A 27 -2.71 4.64 18.84
CA VAL A 27 -1.75 3.82 18.10
C VAL A 27 -1.59 4.35 16.67
N LEU A 28 -0.35 4.52 16.24
CA LEU A 28 -0.05 4.75 14.82
C LEU A 28 -0.14 3.44 14.05
N LEU A 29 -0.80 3.48 12.89
CA LEU A 29 -0.99 2.31 12.04
C LEU A 29 -0.21 2.46 10.73
N VAL A 30 0.50 1.40 10.36
CA VAL A 30 1.15 1.28 9.05
C VAL A 30 0.44 0.15 8.31
N SER A 31 -0.35 0.49 7.29
CA SER A 31 -1.00 -0.49 6.43
C SER A 31 -0.03 -0.85 5.30
N ASP A 32 0.63 -1.99 5.40
CA ASP A 32 1.36 -2.57 4.26
C ASP A 32 0.34 -3.18 3.29
N GLU A 33 0.15 -2.50 2.15
CA GLU A 33 -0.81 -2.84 1.10
C GLU A 33 -0.12 -3.28 -0.19
N ILE A 34 1.12 -3.77 -0.13
CA ILE A 34 1.90 -4.13 -1.32
C ILE A 34 1.25 -5.22 -2.20
N HIS A 35 0.32 -6.01 -1.64
CA HIS A 35 -0.44 -7.04 -2.36
C HIS A 35 -1.84 -6.60 -2.81
N GLN A 36 -2.17 -5.30 -2.71
CA GLN A 36 -3.53 -4.78 -2.94
C GLN A 36 -4.15 -5.10 -4.29
N ASP A 37 -3.34 -5.18 -5.35
CA ASP A 37 -3.82 -5.40 -6.72
C ASP A 37 -4.11 -6.89 -7.00
N LEU A 38 -3.61 -7.78 -6.13
CA LEU A 38 -3.63 -9.24 -6.28
C LEU A 38 -4.74 -9.90 -5.45
N THR A 39 -5.87 -9.21 -5.29
CA THR A 39 -7.08 -9.80 -4.69
C THR A 39 -7.85 -10.59 -5.75
N LEU A 40 -8.21 -11.83 -5.44
CA LEU A 40 -8.74 -12.83 -6.38
C LEU A 40 -10.13 -13.32 -5.96
N PHE A 41 -10.77 -14.12 -6.81
CA PHE A 41 -12.05 -14.81 -6.56
C PHE A 41 -13.18 -13.86 -6.16
N GLY A 42 -13.19 -12.67 -6.75
CA GLY A 42 -14.17 -11.62 -6.45
C GLY A 42 -13.96 -10.87 -5.13
N HIS A 43 -12.95 -11.23 -4.31
CA HIS A 43 -12.59 -10.44 -3.15
C HIS A 43 -12.06 -9.06 -3.57
N LYS A 44 -12.43 -8.02 -2.82
CA LYS A 44 -12.04 -6.64 -3.10
C LYS A 44 -11.15 -6.09 -2.01
N HIS A 45 -9.98 -5.58 -2.40
CA HIS A 45 -9.14 -4.79 -1.50
C HIS A 45 -9.87 -3.54 -1.02
N GLN A 46 -9.68 -3.20 0.25
CA GLN A 46 -10.15 -1.97 0.87
C GLN A 46 -8.94 -1.26 1.46
N SER A 47 -8.50 -0.17 0.86
CA SER A 47 -7.34 0.57 1.37
C SER A 47 -7.70 1.27 2.67
N PHE A 48 -6.83 1.19 3.68
CA PHE A 48 -7.17 1.47 5.08
C PHE A 48 -7.79 2.86 5.31
N ASN A 49 -7.25 3.91 4.68
CA ASN A 49 -7.75 5.28 4.86
C ASN A 49 -9.09 5.54 4.17
N THR A 50 -9.54 4.66 3.28
CA THR A 50 -10.86 4.77 2.62
C THR A 50 -12.00 4.34 3.54
N ILE A 51 -11.69 3.59 4.61
CA ILE A 51 -12.69 3.03 5.53
C ILE A 51 -13.37 4.13 6.36
N ASN A 52 -12.60 5.08 6.86
CA ASN A 52 -13.09 6.20 7.65
C ASN A 52 -12.18 7.42 7.44
N PRO A 53 -12.74 8.61 7.13
CA PRO A 53 -11.95 9.82 6.85
C PRO A 53 -11.09 10.28 8.03
N ALA A 54 -11.37 9.83 9.26
CA ALA A 54 -10.56 10.12 10.44
C ALA A 54 -9.28 9.25 10.53
N PHE A 55 -9.24 8.09 9.86
CA PHE A 55 -8.12 7.13 10.01
C PHE A 55 -6.80 7.67 9.49
N LYS A 56 -6.84 8.51 8.45
CA LYS A 56 -5.65 9.19 7.93
C LYS A 56 -4.90 10.04 8.96
N ASN A 57 -5.52 10.38 10.10
CA ASN A 57 -4.88 11.12 11.17
C ASN A 57 -3.82 10.31 11.93
N PHE A 58 -3.91 8.98 11.90
CA PHE A 58 -2.99 8.08 12.61
C PHE A 58 -2.47 6.93 11.73
N ALA A 59 -2.98 6.78 10.50
CA ALA A 59 -2.59 5.72 9.59
C ALA A 59 -1.81 6.21 8.36
N ILE A 60 -0.85 5.39 7.93
CA ILE A 60 -0.13 5.53 6.67
C ILE A 60 -0.30 4.27 5.82
N VAL A 61 -0.33 4.41 4.50
CA VAL A 61 -0.43 3.28 3.56
C VAL A 61 0.89 3.14 2.82
N LEU A 62 1.45 1.94 2.79
CA LEU A 62 2.63 1.58 2.00
C LEU A 62 2.20 0.65 0.87
N SER A 63 2.61 0.93 -0.36
CA SER A 63 2.36 0.05 -1.50
C SER A 63 3.40 0.26 -2.60
N SER A 64 3.32 -0.53 -3.66
CA SER A 64 4.28 -0.53 -4.76
C SER A 64 3.71 -1.29 -5.97
N ALA A 65 4.17 -0.93 -7.17
CA ALA A 65 3.96 -1.72 -8.38
C ALA A 65 4.73 -3.05 -8.36
N THR A 66 5.72 -3.20 -7.48
CA THR A 66 6.72 -4.27 -7.57
C THR A 66 6.18 -5.68 -7.40
N LYS A 67 5.21 -5.89 -6.50
CA LYS A 67 4.60 -7.22 -6.31
C LYS A 67 3.60 -7.53 -7.41
N THR A 68 2.79 -6.54 -7.77
CA THR A 68 1.80 -6.66 -8.85
C THR A 68 2.46 -7.04 -10.17
N PHE A 69 3.55 -6.38 -10.54
CA PHE A 69 4.17 -6.49 -11.87
C PHE A 69 5.51 -7.23 -11.88
N ASN A 70 5.86 -7.93 -10.79
CA ASN A 70 7.10 -8.71 -10.67
C ASN A 70 8.39 -7.94 -11.01
N ILE A 71 8.47 -6.67 -10.60
CA ILE A 71 9.61 -5.77 -10.87
C ILE A 71 10.38 -5.40 -9.60
N ALA A 72 10.43 -6.28 -8.59
CA ALA A 72 11.07 -5.99 -7.30
C ALA A 72 12.58 -5.61 -7.39
N GLY A 73 13.25 -5.97 -8.49
CA GLY A 73 14.62 -5.56 -8.78
C GLY A 73 14.79 -4.07 -9.10
N THR A 74 13.73 -3.35 -9.47
CA THR A 74 13.81 -1.93 -9.84
C THR A 74 13.81 -0.99 -8.63
N LYS A 75 13.49 -1.51 -7.44
CA LYS A 75 13.62 -0.84 -6.13
C LYS A 75 12.90 0.52 -6.04
N ASN A 76 11.60 0.54 -6.33
CA ASN A 76 10.76 1.70 -6.06
C ASN A 76 9.44 1.31 -5.37
N SER A 77 8.97 2.16 -4.47
CA SER A 77 7.73 2.03 -3.70
C SER A 77 7.28 3.40 -3.22
N TYR A 78 6.08 3.50 -2.65
CA TYR A 78 5.57 4.77 -2.13
C TYR A 78 4.84 4.59 -0.81
N ALA A 79 4.79 5.70 -0.06
CA ALA A 79 3.97 5.86 1.12
C ALA A 79 2.91 6.94 0.84
N VAL A 80 1.64 6.60 1.01
CA VAL A 80 0.55 7.58 1.01
C VAL A 80 0.33 8.03 2.46
N ILE A 81 0.74 9.27 2.73
CA ILE A 81 0.67 9.88 4.07
C ILE A 81 -0.09 11.20 3.95
N GLU A 82 -1.40 11.19 4.22
CA GLU A 82 -2.24 12.37 4.07
C GLU A 82 -2.05 13.37 5.21
N ASN A 83 -1.89 12.90 6.45
CA ASN A 83 -1.65 13.77 7.61
C ASN A 83 -0.31 14.52 7.47
N PRO A 84 -0.32 15.87 7.45
CA PRO A 84 0.90 16.65 7.24
C PRO A 84 1.98 16.46 8.31
N LYS A 85 1.58 16.24 9.58
CA LYS A 85 2.52 16.03 10.69
C LYS A 85 3.22 14.68 10.54
N LEU A 86 2.48 13.62 10.23
CA LEU A 86 3.04 12.29 9.98
C LEU A 86 3.95 12.31 8.74
N ARG A 87 3.51 12.98 7.65
CA ARG A 87 4.29 13.08 6.41
C ARG A 87 5.62 13.78 6.65
N LEU A 88 5.62 14.90 7.36
CA LEU A 88 6.83 15.63 7.71
C LEU A 88 7.76 14.78 8.58
N ALA A 89 7.23 14.08 9.58
CA ALA A 89 8.03 13.20 10.45
C ALA A 89 8.68 12.06 9.65
N PHE A 90 7.93 11.43 8.76
CA PHE A 90 8.43 10.37 7.87
C PHE A 90 9.54 10.90 6.94
N GLN A 91 9.31 12.03 6.27
CA GLN A 91 10.30 12.65 5.38
C GLN A 91 11.58 13.04 6.10
N LYS A 92 11.48 13.59 7.32
CA LYS A 92 12.64 13.91 8.16
C LYS A 92 13.47 12.66 8.45
N ARG A 93 12.83 11.54 8.78
CA ARG A 93 13.55 10.28 9.03
C ARG A 93 14.16 9.70 7.76
N LEU A 94 13.44 9.76 6.64
CA LEU A 94 13.93 9.33 5.34
C LEU A 94 15.20 10.09 4.92
N LEU A 95 15.21 11.41 5.11
CA LEU A 95 16.36 12.26 4.86
C LEU A 95 17.52 11.94 5.81
N ALA A 96 17.26 11.83 7.11
CA ALA A 96 18.29 11.49 8.10
C ALA A 96 18.95 10.11 7.84
N ASN A 97 18.23 9.20 7.18
CA ASN A 97 18.75 7.89 6.79
C ASN A 97 19.40 7.87 5.39
N ASN A 98 19.40 8.97 4.65
CA ASN A 98 19.80 9.02 3.23
C ASN A 98 19.02 8.01 2.34
N GLN A 99 17.72 7.81 2.62
CA GLN A 99 16.85 6.90 1.88
C GLN A 99 15.85 7.64 0.96
N HIS A 100 16.13 8.90 0.65
CA HIS A 100 15.20 9.81 -0.04
C HIS A 100 15.34 9.80 -1.56
N GLU A 101 16.31 9.07 -2.10
CA GLU A 101 16.57 8.95 -3.54
C GLU A 101 16.15 7.57 -4.06
N ILE A 102 15.70 7.52 -5.30
CA ILE A 102 15.36 6.30 -6.04
C ILE A 102 16.10 6.31 -7.37
N SER A 103 16.48 5.13 -7.87
CA SER A 103 17.13 5.02 -9.18
C SER A 103 16.21 5.47 -10.32
N GLY A 104 16.79 5.98 -11.41
CA GLY A 104 16.02 6.36 -12.61
C GLY A 104 15.15 5.23 -13.15
N LEU A 105 15.67 3.99 -13.14
CA LEU A 105 14.92 2.79 -13.54
C LEU A 105 13.74 2.51 -12.60
N GLY A 106 13.90 2.74 -11.29
CA GLY A 106 12.83 2.56 -10.31
C GLY A 106 11.63 3.46 -10.58
N TYR A 107 11.88 4.73 -10.92
CA TYR A 107 10.83 5.66 -11.35
C TYR A 107 10.15 5.20 -12.64
N LEU A 108 10.93 4.95 -13.69
CA LEU A 108 10.40 4.57 -15.01
C LEU A 108 9.61 3.26 -14.98
N ALA A 109 10.10 2.25 -14.27
CA ALA A 109 9.43 0.95 -14.21
C ALA A 109 8.09 1.03 -13.49
N THR A 110 8.00 1.79 -12.39
CA THR A 110 6.74 1.98 -11.66
C THR A 110 5.73 2.78 -12.49
N GLU A 111 6.19 3.83 -13.17
CA GLU A 111 5.34 4.63 -14.05
C GLU A 111 4.79 3.79 -15.21
N ALA A 112 5.65 3.06 -15.92
CA ALA A 112 5.25 2.22 -17.04
C ALA A 112 4.28 1.12 -16.58
N ALA A 113 4.54 0.48 -15.44
CA ALA A 113 3.68 -0.54 -14.88
C ALA A 113 2.27 -0.02 -14.60
N TYR A 114 2.11 1.15 -13.97
CA TYR A 114 0.78 1.71 -13.73
C TYR A 114 0.11 2.28 -14.98
N ARG A 115 0.89 2.80 -15.94
CA ARG A 115 0.35 3.38 -17.16
C ARG A 115 -0.14 2.31 -18.15
N TYR A 116 0.53 1.17 -18.22
CA TYR A 116 0.32 0.18 -19.28
C TYR A 116 -0.01 -1.24 -18.78
N GLY A 117 0.16 -1.53 -17.49
CA GLY A 117 0.09 -2.90 -16.97
C GLY A 117 -1.31 -3.45 -16.71
N LYS A 118 -2.37 -2.66 -16.85
CA LYS A 118 -3.73 -3.07 -16.43
C LYS A 118 -4.20 -4.34 -17.14
N ASP A 119 -4.11 -4.39 -18.46
CA ASP A 119 -4.62 -5.55 -19.22
C ASP A 119 -3.84 -6.82 -18.88
N TRP A 120 -2.51 -6.70 -18.72
CA TRP A 120 -1.66 -7.81 -18.25
C TRP A 120 -2.04 -8.28 -16.83
N LEU A 121 -2.36 -7.35 -15.93
CA LEU A 121 -2.77 -7.69 -14.56
C LEU A 121 -4.10 -8.43 -14.54
N GLU A 122 -5.09 -8.00 -15.33
CA GLU A 122 -6.39 -8.68 -15.39
C GLU A 122 -6.22 -10.11 -15.95
N GLU A 123 -5.38 -10.29 -16.97
CA GLU A 123 -5.03 -11.63 -17.48
C GLU A 123 -4.29 -12.47 -16.43
N LEU A 124 -3.30 -11.89 -15.73
CA LEU A 124 -2.58 -12.57 -14.64
C LEU A 124 -3.55 -13.10 -13.58
N LYS A 125 -4.55 -12.29 -13.18
CA LYS A 125 -5.51 -12.69 -12.16
C LYS A 125 -6.38 -13.85 -12.62
N GLN A 126 -6.78 -13.89 -13.89
CA GLN A 126 -7.48 -15.05 -14.46
C GLN A 126 -6.64 -16.32 -14.46
N VAL A 127 -5.31 -16.22 -14.62
CA VAL A 127 -4.41 -17.38 -14.54
C VAL A 127 -4.31 -17.93 -13.11
N PHE A 128 -4.49 -17.08 -12.09
CA PHE A 128 -4.47 -17.51 -10.69
C PHE A 128 -5.83 -18.02 -10.17
N GLU A 129 -6.92 -17.70 -10.85
CA GLU A 129 -8.28 -18.15 -10.51
C GLU A 129 -8.60 -19.53 -11.11
#